data_AF-A0A9D4LYQ7-F1
#
_entry.id   AF-A0A9D4LYQ7-F1
#
_cell.length_a   1.000
_cell.length_b   1.000
_cell.length_c   1.000
_cell.angle_alpha   90.00
_cell.angle_beta   90.00
_cell.angle_gamma   90.00
#
_symmetry.space_group_name_H-M   'P 1'
#
loop_
_entity.id
_entity.type
_entity.pdbx_description
1 polymer ?
#
loop_
_entity_poly.entity_id
_entity_poly.type
_entity_poly.pdbx_seq_one_letter_code
_entity_poly.pdbx_strand_id
1 'polypeptide(L)'
;MCVAASGGTEAVGRSVKQTRQAGLSDCSECCSTDECNDQLCLHKAPNQCVDDETIDCAKLSSLFNVCTGNYEHAALVCPRTCNLCNYTNGNWADWTSWSACTITCGSTTQMRTRTCTNPPPSTHGKNCEGPTTDYKSCVRDACPVDGNWGAWTTWESCSATCGVGIQHRNRLCDNPPPARFGDLCFGDSLDYRMCMIQGCSDGGWATWSLWSSCSATCDGGTSQRYRECTNPSPSPYGQQCHGPNSDFKVCSIFPCQPPVRLTDGRFEIFINGQWGTVCDDHFDTNGATVACRMLELRTANARVIDPPAGPSGMPIWLDDVVCKGNEHTLLECDHRHIGYHNCIHTGDVGLVCA
;
A
#
# COMPACT_ATOMS: atom_id res chain seq x y z
N MET A 1 -31.41 -32.58 -45.94
CA MET A 1 -32.43 -32.58 -47.01
C MET A 1 -31.82 -33.22 -48.26
N CYS A 2 -32.65 -34.01 -48.95
CA CYS A 2 -32.48 -34.89 -50.14
C CYS A 2 -31.56 -34.34 -51.25
N VAL A 3 -30.71 -35.11 -51.96
CA VAL A 3 -30.88 -36.28 -52.89
C VAL A 3 -31.42 -35.91 -54.28
N ALA A 4 -30.84 -36.59 -55.30
CA ALA A 4 -31.32 -36.85 -56.68
C ALA A 4 -30.78 -35.88 -57.77
N ALA A 5 -30.54 -36.23 -59.04
CA ALA A 5 -30.70 -37.45 -59.85
C ALA A 5 -30.02 -37.23 -61.23
N SER A 6 -29.80 -38.34 -61.97
CA SER A 6 -29.95 -38.53 -63.44
C SER A 6 -29.28 -37.57 -64.44
N GLY A 7 -28.70 -37.98 -65.56
CA GLY A 7 -28.68 -39.27 -66.25
C GLY A 7 -28.35 -39.05 -67.75
N GLY A 8 -27.93 -40.14 -68.42
CA GLY A 8 -27.94 -40.35 -69.88
C GLY A 8 -26.80 -39.71 -70.69
N THR A 9 -26.20 -40.32 -71.72
CA THR A 9 -26.46 -41.57 -72.46
C THR A 9 -25.26 -41.97 -73.34
N GLU A 10 -25.00 -43.30 -73.39
CA GLU A 10 -24.62 -44.20 -74.51
C GLU A 10 -23.44 -43.85 -75.45
N ALA A 11 -22.49 -44.76 -75.74
CA ALA A 11 -22.69 -45.98 -76.55
C ALA A 11 -21.63 -47.10 -76.28
N VAL A 12 -22.09 -48.34 -76.03
CA VAL A 12 -21.99 -49.60 -76.84
C VAL A 12 -20.58 -50.26 -76.87
N GLY A 13 -20.36 -51.54 -76.52
CA GLY A 13 -21.23 -52.73 -76.57
C GLY A 13 -20.95 -53.84 -75.54
N ARG A 14 -21.90 -54.80 -75.47
CA ARG A 14 -22.18 -55.79 -74.41
C ARG A 14 -21.76 -57.23 -74.76
N SER A 15 -21.55 -58.06 -73.74
CA SER A 15 -22.12 -59.43 -73.61
C SER A 15 -22.19 -59.81 -72.10
N VAL A 16 -23.36 -59.62 -71.46
CA VAL A 16 -24.41 -60.62 -71.12
C VAL A 16 -23.93 -61.79 -70.25
N LYS A 17 -24.29 -61.74 -68.94
CA LYS A 17 -24.52 -62.92 -68.10
C LYS A 17 -26.04 -63.15 -68.05
N GLN A 18 -26.49 -64.35 -68.40
CA GLN A 18 -27.87 -64.79 -68.23
C GLN A 18 -27.90 -65.94 -67.22
N THR A 19 -28.77 -65.82 -66.22
CA THR A 19 -29.10 -66.85 -65.23
C THR A 19 -30.13 -67.81 -65.81
N ARG A 20 -30.00 -69.12 -65.58
CA ARG A 20 -31.01 -70.12 -65.97
C ARG A 20 -32.10 -70.21 -64.89
N GLN A 21 -33.36 -70.18 -65.31
CA GLN A 21 -34.56 -70.41 -64.48
C GLN A 21 -34.97 -71.89 -64.49
N ALA A 22 -35.79 -72.29 -63.51
CA ALA A 22 -36.21 -73.66 -63.20
C ALA A 22 -37.07 -74.35 -64.27
N GLY A 23 -36.90 -75.68 -64.40
CA GLY A 23 -37.87 -76.61 -65.01
C GLY A 23 -37.34 -77.40 -66.23
N LEU A 24 -37.30 -78.74 -66.09
CA LEU A 24 -37.05 -79.79 -67.11
C LEU A 24 -35.58 -79.88 -67.58
N SER A 25 -34.81 -80.86 -67.10
CA SER A 25 -34.76 -82.31 -67.41
C SER A 25 -34.01 -82.60 -68.71
N ASP A 26 -32.82 -83.16 -68.54
CA ASP A 26 -31.98 -83.78 -69.56
C ASP A 26 -31.10 -82.84 -70.40
N CYS A 27 -29.80 -83.12 -70.38
CA CYS A 27 -28.84 -82.60 -71.36
C CYS A 27 -28.68 -83.65 -72.46
N SER A 28 -29.78 -84.12 -73.03
CA SER A 28 -29.78 -84.86 -74.28
C SER A 28 -29.79 -83.87 -75.46
N GLU A 29 -28.74 -83.06 -75.59
CA GLU A 29 -28.48 -82.25 -76.80
C GLU A 29 -27.02 -81.74 -76.84
N CYS A 30 -26.09 -82.56 -76.33
CA CYS A 30 -24.71 -82.56 -76.82
C CYS A 30 -24.62 -83.68 -77.86
N CYS A 31 -24.75 -83.36 -79.15
CA CYS A 31 -24.37 -84.27 -80.24
C CYS A 31 -24.32 -83.48 -81.56
N SER A 32 -23.19 -82.83 -81.84
CA SER A 32 -22.82 -82.66 -83.25
C SER A 32 -21.32 -82.65 -83.56
N THR A 33 -20.44 -82.90 -82.58
CA THR A 33 -19.05 -83.37 -82.80
C THR A 33 -18.51 -83.99 -81.51
N ASP A 34 -18.80 -85.28 -81.25
CA ASP A 34 -18.24 -86.06 -80.14
C ASP A 34 -16.75 -86.38 -80.41
N GLU A 35 -15.86 -86.56 -79.42
CA GLU A 35 -15.89 -87.63 -78.40
C GLU A 35 -15.85 -87.15 -76.94
N CYS A 36 -16.72 -87.72 -76.11
CA CYS A 36 -16.71 -87.60 -74.65
C CYS A 36 -15.87 -88.71 -73.99
N ASN A 37 -15.13 -88.37 -72.94
CA ASN A 37 -15.01 -89.22 -71.75
C ASN A 37 -14.96 -88.32 -70.50
N ASP A 38 -15.54 -88.80 -69.41
CA ASP A 38 -15.97 -87.98 -68.28
C ASP A 38 -14.85 -87.14 -67.62
N GLN A 39 -15.09 -85.82 -67.60
CA GLN A 39 -14.51 -84.79 -66.70
C GLN A 39 -13.23 -84.02 -67.10
N LEU A 40 -13.07 -83.53 -68.35
CA LEU A 40 -12.34 -82.25 -68.58
C LEU A 40 -12.51 -81.66 -69.99
N CYS A 41 -12.86 -80.37 -70.07
CA CYS A 41 -12.65 -79.54 -71.27
C CYS A 41 -11.81 -78.30 -70.91
N LEU A 42 -10.53 -78.30 -71.27
CA LEU A 42 -9.65 -77.15 -71.19
C LEU A 42 -9.73 -76.33 -72.49
N HIS A 43 -10.38 -75.17 -72.44
CA HIS A 43 -10.12 -74.12 -73.43
C HIS A 43 -8.84 -73.37 -73.01
N LYS A 44 -7.74 -73.69 -73.69
CA LYS A 44 -6.50 -72.92 -73.65
C LYS A 44 -6.59 -71.85 -74.73
N ALA A 45 -6.83 -70.59 -74.37
CA ALA A 45 -6.51 -69.48 -75.25
C ALA A 45 -5.02 -69.12 -75.03
N PRO A 46 -4.19 -69.01 -76.09
CA PRO A 46 -2.83 -68.55 -75.95
C PRO A 46 -2.83 -67.03 -75.75
N ASN A 47 -2.20 -66.56 -74.66
CA ASN A 47 -1.86 -65.16 -74.36
C ASN A 47 -2.84 -64.30 -73.53
N GLN A 48 -3.30 -64.80 -72.37
CA GLN A 48 -3.71 -63.91 -71.27
C GLN A 48 -3.09 -64.36 -69.94
N CYS A 49 -2.42 -63.43 -69.24
CA CYS A 49 -1.99 -63.58 -67.85
C CYS A 49 -3.21 -63.37 -66.94
N VAL A 50 -3.35 -64.19 -65.90
CA VAL A 50 -4.39 -64.03 -64.86
C VAL A 50 -3.69 -63.51 -63.61
N ASP A 51 -4.14 -62.35 -63.13
CA ASP A 51 -3.62 -61.69 -61.94
C ASP A 51 -4.03 -62.44 -60.65
N ASP A 52 -3.14 -62.32 -59.66
CA ASP A 52 -2.96 -63.09 -58.43
C ASP A 52 -4.03 -62.87 -57.34
N GLU A 53 -5.32 -62.96 -57.68
CA GLU A 53 -6.38 -62.93 -56.68
C GLU A 53 -7.43 -64.01 -56.96
N THR A 54 -7.60 -64.92 -55.99
CA THR A 54 -8.64 -65.96 -55.81
C THR A 54 -8.31 -67.44 -56.06
N ILE A 55 -7.07 -67.89 -55.80
CA ILE A 55 -6.88 -69.31 -55.40
C ILE A 55 -6.85 -69.39 -53.87
N ASP A 56 -8.00 -69.71 -53.29
CA ASP A 56 -8.13 -70.11 -51.90
C ASP A 56 -7.55 -71.52 -51.72
N CYS A 57 -6.33 -71.59 -51.21
CA CYS A 57 -5.62 -72.85 -50.96
C CYS A 57 -6.35 -73.81 -50.00
N ALA A 58 -7.37 -73.36 -49.25
CA ALA A 58 -8.20 -74.25 -48.44
C ALA A 58 -9.14 -75.14 -49.29
N LYS A 59 -9.52 -74.69 -50.50
CA LYS A 59 -10.42 -75.42 -51.40
C LYS A 59 -9.72 -76.40 -52.35
N LEU A 60 -8.40 -76.34 -52.44
CA LEU A 60 -7.57 -77.27 -53.23
C LEU A 60 -7.53 -78.70 -52.65
N SER A 61 -7.97 -78.90 -51.40
CA SER A 61 -7.99 -80.20 -50.73
C SER A 61 -9.11 -81.15 -51.17
N SER A 62 -10.04 -80.72 -52.05
CA SER A 62 -11.24 -81.49 -52.40
C SER A 62 -11.42 -81.83 -53.88
N LEU A 63 -10.52 -81.39 -54.77
CA LEU A 63 -10.67 -81.59 -56.21
C LEU A 63 -9.58 -82.43 -56.89
N PHE A 64 -8.50 -82.77 -56.20
CA PHE A 64 -7.58 -83.83 -56.63
C PHE A 64 -6.96 -84.47 -55.38
N ASN A 65 -6.90 -85.81 -55.34
CA ASN A 65 -6.21 -86.59 -54.31
C ASN A 65 -4.69 -86.39 -54.40
N VAL A 66 -4.22 -85.20 -54.04
CA VAL A 66 -2.80 -84.86 -53.95
C VAL A 66 -2.62 -84.08 -52.65
N CYS A 67 -1.84 -84.66 -51.74
CA CYS A 67 -1.46 -84.16 -50.40
C CYS A 67 -2.34 -84.64 -49.21
N THR A 68 -2.31 -85.95 -48.92
CA THR A 68 -2.44 -86.43 -47.54
C THR A 68 -1.04 -86.54 -46.92
N GLY A 69 -0.62 -85.56 -46.12
CA GLY A 69 0.66 -85.67 -45.40
C GLY A 69 1.18 -84.37 -44.77
N ASN A 70 1.89 -84.54 -43.65
CA ASN A 70 2.58 -83.51 -42.86
C ASN A 70 3.52 -82.63 -43.73
N TYR A 71 3.71 -81.36 -43.33
CA TYR A 71 4.38 -80.25 -44.04
C TYR A 71 5.75 -80.61 -44.65
N GLU A 72 6.48 -81.59 -44.10
CA GLU A 72 7.78 -82.00 -44.61
C GLU A 72 7.74 -82.91 -45.87
N HIS A 73 6.60 -83.50 -46.24
CA HIS A 73 6.48 -84.32 -47.46
C HIS A 73 5.92 -83.58 -48.70
N ALA A 74 5.41 -82.36 -48.55
CA ALA A 74 4.86 -81.57 -49.66
C ALA A 74 5.93 -81.02 -50.62
N ALA A 75 7.20 -80.95 -50.19
CA ALA A 75 8.30 -80.38 -50.97
C ALA A 75 8.83 -81.29 -52.10
N LEU A 76 8.46 -82.58 -52.13
CA LEU A 76 9.02 -83.58 -53.06
C LEU A 76 8.11 -83.94 -54.25
N VAL A 77 6.84 -83.51 -54.26
CA VAL A 77 5.84 -83.93 -55.29
C VAL A 77 5.34 -82.76 -56.16
N CYS A 78 5.71 -81.52 -55.86
CA CYS A 78 5.46 -80.34 -56.73
C CYS A 78 6.75 -79.84 -57.41
N PRO A 79 7.25 -80.50 -58.46
CA PRO A 79 8.37 -79.98 -59.22
C PRO A 79 7.84 -78.86 -60.14
N ARG A 80 8.06 -77.61 -59.71
CA ARG A 80 7.90 -76.36 -60.48
C ARG A 80 6.45 -75.92 -60.76
N THR A 81 5.84 -75.28 -59.76
CA THR A 81 4.96 -74.09 -59.93
C THR A 81 4.48 -73.48 -58.61
N CYS A 82 4.91 -73.97 -57.44
CA CYS A 82 5.00 -73.10 -56.26
C CYS A 82 6.33 -72.34 -56.32
N ASN A 83 6.45 -71.37 -57.22
CA ASN A 83 7.29 -70.23 -56.87
C ASN A 83 6.64 -69.67 -55.62
N LEU A 84 7.28 -69.91 -54.47
CA LEU A 84 7.09 -69.14 -53.24
C LEU A 84 6.68 -67.73 -53.65
N CYS A 85 5.50 -67.27 -53.21
CA CYS A 85 5.03 -65.91 -53.45
C CYS A 85 6.26 -65.01 -53.34
N ASN A 86 6.61 -64.31 -54.42
CA ASN A 86 7.87 -63.57 -54.46
C ASN A 86 7.68 -62.32 -53.58
N TYR A 87 7.64 -62.52 -52.27
CA TYR A 87 7.42 -61.48 -51.29
C TYR A 87 8.77 -60.85 -51.00
N THR A 88 8.86 -59.55 -51.26
CA THR A 88 10.01 -58.76 -50.82
C THR A 88 9.81 -58.47 -49.34
N ASN A 89 10.73 -58.96 -48.51
CA ASN A 89 10.86 -58.46 -47.15
C ASN A 89 11.39 -57.02 -47.22
N GLY A 90 10.84 -56.16 -46.37
CA GLY A 90 11.29 -54.79 -46.25
C GLY A 90 12.74 -54.73 -45.79
N ASN A 91 13.52 -53.82 -46.35
CA ASN A 91 14.84 -53.49 -45.84
C ASN A 91 14.97 -51.96 -45.67
N TRP A 92 15.80 -51.60 -44.71
CA TRP A 92 16.03 -50.22 -44.30
C TRP A 92 16.74 -49.46 -45.43
N ALA A 93 16.23 -48.27 -45.75
CA ALA A 93 17.03 -47.27 -46.43
C ALA A 93 18.17 -46.78 -45.53
N ASP A 94 19.18 -46.15 -46.14
CA ASP A 94 20.27 -45.53 -45.39
C ASP A 94 19.73 -44.49 -44.41
N TRP A 95 20.42 -44.35 -43.28
CA TRP A 95 20.11 -43.31 -42.31
C TRP A 95 20.34 -41.92 -42.92
N THR A 96 19.48 -40.96 -42.57
CA THR A 96 19.75 -39.55 -42.86
C THR A 96 21.02 -39.08 -42.15
N SER A 97 21.61 -37.99 -42.63
CA SER A 97 22.60 -37.23 -41.86
C SER A 97 22.02 -36.80 -40.50
N TRP A 98 22.89 -36.65 -39.50
CA TRP A 98 22.51 -36.17 -38.18
C TRP A 98 21.98 -34.74 -38.23
N SER A 99 20.90 -34.46 -37.49
CA SER A 99 20.39 -33.12 -37.28
C SER A 99 21.37 -32.23 -36.52
N ALA A 100 21.12 -30.92 -36.49
CA ALA A 100 21.71 -30.06 -35.47
C ALA A 100 21.32 -30.54 -34.06
N CYS A 101 22.14 -30.19 -33.07
CA CYS A 101 21.83 -30.45 -31.66
C CYS A 101 20.53 -29.72 -31.28
N THR A 102 19.65 -30.37 -30.51
CA THR A 102 18.31 -29.84 -30.19
C THR A 102 18.32 -28.54 -29.39
N ILE A 103 19.34 -28.31 -28.55
CA ILE A 103 19.56 -27.03 -27.87
C ILE A 103 20.98 -26.50 -28.12
N THR A 104 21.18 -25.21 -27.83
CA THR A 104 22.42 -24.47 -28.12
C THR A 104 23.51 -24.64 -27.06
N CYS A 105 23.19 -25.11 -25.86
CA CYS A 105 24.12 -25.24 -24.74
C CYS A 105 23.83 -26.52 -23.94
N GLY A 106 24.80 -27.00 -23.16
CA GLY A 106 24.64 -28.18 -22.29
C GLY A 106 24.70 -29.54 -23.01
N SER A 107 24.23 -30.57 -22.31
CA SER A 107 24.22 -31.96 -22.83
C SER A 107 22.90 -32.22 -23.54
N THR A 108 22.96 -32.45 -24.85
CA THR A 108 21.78 -32.52 -25.72
C THR A 108 21.91 -33.63 -26.75
N THR A 109 20.87 -33.87 -27.54
CA THR A 109 20.85 -34.93 -28.56
C THR A 109 20.79 -34.37 -29.98
N GLN A 110 21.34 -35.15 -30.92
CA GLN A 110 21.07 -35.07 -32.34
C GLN A 110 20.23 -36.27 -32.75
N MET A 111 19.41 -36.12 -33.78
CA MET A 111 18.48 -37.13 -34.28
C MET A 111 18.79 -37.45 -35.74
N ARG A 112 18.63 -38.72 -36.12
CA ARG A 112 18.58 -39.15 -37.53
C ARG A 112 17.47 -40.17 -37.71
N THR A 113 16.96 -40.30 -38.92
CA THR A 113 15.84 -41.21 -39.23
C THR A 113 16.18 -42.11 -40.42
N ARG A 114 15.42 -43.21 -40.55
CA ARG A 114 15.46 -44.10 -41.71
C ARG A 114 14.06 -44.62 -42.01
N THR A 115 13.82 -45.01 -43.25
CA THR A 115 12.53 -45.53 -43.71
C THR A 115 12.68 -46.94 -44.27
N CYS A 116 11.64 -47.76 -44.11
CA CYS A 116 11.61 -49.14 -44.62
C CYS A 116 11.22 -49.15 -46.10
N THR A 117 12.14 -48.70 -46.97
CA THR A 117 11.84 -48.44 -48.39
C THR A 117 12.92 -48.94 -49.35
N ASN A 118 13.94 -49.67 -48.89
CA ASN A 118 15.04 -50.12 -49.77
C ASN A 118 15.37 -51.62 -49.62
N PRO A 119 14.53 -52.56 -50.10
CA PRO A 119 13.24 -52.31 -50.75
C PRO A 119 12.07 -52.21 -49.77
N PRO A 120 10.91 -51.66 -50.16
CA PRO A 120 9.71 -51.68 -49.34
C PRO A 120 9.11 -53.09 -49.21
N PRO A 121 8.49 -53.44 -48.08
CA PRO A 121 7.84 -54.74 -47.91
C PRO A 121 6.60 -54.84 -48.80
N SER A 122 6.46 -55.99 -49.47
CA SER A 122 5.23 -56.37 -50.17
C SER A 122 4.10 -56.74 -49.20
N THR A 123 2.85 -56.90 -49.67
CA THR A 123 1.64 -57.18 -48.84
C THR A 123 1.80 -58.35 -47.85
N HIS A 124 2.63 -59.35 -48.18
CA HIS A 124 2.92 -60.51 -47.33
C HIS A 124 4.39 -60.59 -46.86
N GLY A 125 5.20 -59.58 -47.18
CA GLY A 125 6.60 -59.50 -46.77
C GLY A 125 6.76 -59.02 -45.32
N LYS A 126 7.83 -59.46 -44.65
CA LYS A 126 8.13 -58.98 -43.30
C LYS A 126 8.47 -57.49 -43.34
N ASN A 127 7.91 -56.72 -42.40
CA ASN A 127 8.29 -55.32 -42.21
C ASN A 127 9.70 -55.23 -41.61
N CYS A 128 10.34 -54.07 -41.75
CA CYS A 128 11.66 -53.86 -41.18
C CYS A 128 11.60 -53.90 -39.64
N GLU A 129 12.47 -54.68 -39.02
CA GLU A 129 12.59 -54.76 -37.56
C GLU A 129 13.62 -53.76 -37.04
N GLY A 130 13.28 -53.07 -35.95
CA GLY A 130 14.11 -52.09 -35.28
C GLY A 130 13.60 -50.65 -35.37
N PRO A 131 14.32 -49.69 -34.76
CA PRO A 131 13.85 -48.32 -34.67
C PRO A 131 13.99 -47.57 -35.99
N THR A 132 13.03 -46.67 -36.26
CA THR A 132 13.04 -45.73 -37.39
C THR A 132 13.80 -44.44 -37.08
N THR A 133 14.12 -44.22 -35.80
CA THR A 133 14.78 -43.02 -35.29
C THR A 133 15.92 -43.42 -34.35
N ASP A 134 17.03 -42.73 -34.47
CA ASP A 134 18.21 -42.92 -33.62
C ASP A 134 18.65 -41.58 -33.03
N TYR A 135 19.20 -41.63 -31.81
CA TYR A 135 19.62 -40.48 -31.04
C TYR A 135 21.08 -40.61 -30.63
N LYS A 136 21.82 -39.51 -30.73
CA LYS A 136 23.21 -39.44 -30.28
C LYS A 136 23.44 -38.21 -29.41
N SER A 137 24.14 -38.40 -28.30
CA SER A 137 24.55 -37.31 -27.43
C SER A 137 25.57 -36.39 -28.11
N CYS A 138 25.36 -35.09 -28.00
CA CYS A 138 26.34 -34.05 -28.30
C CYS A 138 26.46 -33.10 -27.10
N VAL A 139 27.69 -32.64 -26.84
CA VAL A 139 28.01 -31.70 -25.75
C VAL A 139 28.28 -30.34 -26.38
N ARG A 140 27.55 -29.32 -25.93
CA ARG A 140 27.78 -27.91 -26.24
C ARG A 140 28.41 -27.19 -25.04
N ASP A 141 28.76 -25.92 -25.22
CA ASP A 141 29.21 -25.07 -24.12
C ASP A 141 28.18 -25.01 -22.99
N ALA A 142 28.66 -24.78 -21.78
CA ALA A 142 27.80 -24.75 -20.59
C ALA A 142 26.74 -23.63 -20.69
N CYS A 143 25.48 -23.93 -20.37
CA CYS A 143 24.37 -22.98 -20.50
C CYS A 143 24.49 -21.75 -19.59
N PRO A 144 23.91 -20.60 -19.97
CA PRO A 144 23.67 -19.49 -19.04
C PRO A 144 23.02 -19.98 -17.74
N VAL A 145 23.44 -19.40 -16.62
CA VAL A 145 22.84 -19.65 -15.31
C VAL A 145 22.22 -18.34 -14.87
N ASP A 146 20.91 -18.29 -14.87
CA ASP A 146 20.19 -17.12 -14.38
C ASP A 146 20.32 -17.06 -12.86
N GLY A 147 20.56 -15.87 -12.35
CA GLY A 147 20.66 -15.60 -10.93
C GLY A 147 19.32 -15.81 -10.24
N ASN A 148 19.37 -16.40 -9.06
CA ASN A 148 18.21 -16.48 -8.20
C ASN A 148 18.55 -16.07 -6.77
N TRP A 149 17.54 -15.57 -6.08
CA TRP A 149 17.69 -15.04 -4.74
C TRP A 149 18.05 -16.14 -3.75
N GLY A 150 19.08 -15.89 -2.95
CA GLY A 150 19.33 -16.59 -1.70
C GLY A 150 18.24 -16.34 -0.67
N ALA A 151 18.31 -17.06 0.44
CA ALA A 151 17.42 -16.85 1.57
C ALA A 151 17.59 -15.43 2.13
N TRP A 152 16.48 -14.82 2.56
CA TRP A 152 16.53 -13.62 3.36
C TRP A 152 17.29 -13.86 4.67
N THR A 153 18.10 -12.90 5.09
CA THR A 153 18.64 -12.87 6.45
C THR A 153 17.50 -12.74 7.48
N THR A 154 17.79 -13.09 8.72
CA THR A 154 16.88 -12.80 9.84
C THR A 154 16.75 -11.29 9.98
N TRP A 155 15.57 -10.82 10.38
CA TRP A 155 15.37 -9.40 10.68
C TRP A 155 16.36 -8.91 11.72
N GLU A 156 17.00 -7.79 11.42
CA GLU A 156 17.83 -7.09 12.40
C GLU A 156 17.00 -6.60 13.59
N SER A 157 17.67 -6.23 14.68
CA SER A 157 17.03 -5.61 15.85
C SER A 157 16.27 -4.33 15.46
N CYS A 158 15.22 -4.03 16.22
CA CYS A 158 14.44 -2.81 16.01
C CYS A 158 15.33 -1.57 16.17
N SER A 159 15.23 -0.62 15.24
CA SER A 159 15.99 0.64 15.31
C SER A 159 15.63 1.49 16.54
N ALA A 160 14.44 1.30 17.10
CA ALA A 160 13.98 1.98 18.30
C ALA A 160 14.08 1.04 19.51
N THR A 161 14.40 1.61 20.68
CA THR A 161 14.47 0.88 21.96
C THR A 161 13.13 0.80 22.69
N CYS A 162 12.19 1.68 22.33
CA CYS A 162 10.79 1.68 22.73
C CYS A 162 10.00 2.38 21.61
N GLY A 163 8.68 2.18 21.53
CA GLY A 163 7.83 2.84 20.55
C GLY A 163 7.96 2.23 19.17
N VAL A 164 7.74 3.04 18.13
CA VAL A 164 7.78 2.60 16.73
C VAL A 164 9.21 2.72 16.20
N GLY A 165 9.72 1.61 15.66
CA GLY A 165 11.00 1.57 14.94
C GLY A 165 10.88 0.81 13.62
N ILE A 166 12.02 0.61 12.97
CA ILE A 166 12.13 -0.12 11.71
C ILE A 166 13.12 -1.27 11.90
N GLN A 167 12.79 -2.44 11.38
CA GLN A 167 13.71 -3.55 11.15
C GLN A 167 13.94 -3.66 9.65
N HIS A 168 15.15 -4.07 9.28
CA HIS A 168 15.46 -4.42 7.90
C HIS A 168 16.13 -5.79 7.84
N ARG A 169 16.11 -6.38 6.65
CA ARG A 169 16.81 -7.61 6.31
C ARG A 169 17.22 -7.55 4.84
N ASN A 170 18.24 -8.32 4.48
CA ASN A 170 18.78 -8.35 3.14
C ASN A 170 18.83 -9.77 2.58
N ARG A 171 19.04 -9.89 1.27
CA ARG A 171 19.31 -11.15 0.57
C ARG A 171 20.31 -10.91 -0.54
N LEU A 172 21.01 -11.97 -0.93
CA LEU A 172 22.00 -11.93 -2.01
C LEU A 172 21.50 -12.71 -3.23
N CYS A 173 21.99 -12.33 -4.40
CA CYS A 173 21.70 -13.03 -5.65
C CYS A 173 22.73 -14.15 -5.85
N ASP A 174 22.62 -15.20 -5.04
CA ASP A 174 23.65 -16.23 -4.88
C ASP A 174 23.13 -17.68 -4.86
N ASN A 175 21.85 -17.92 -5.14
CA ASN A 175 21.28 -19.27 -5.09
C ASN A 175 20.39 -19.65 -6.31
N PRO A 176 20.98 -19.85 -7.49
CA PRO A 176 22.41 -19.76 -7.80
C PRO A 176 22.84 -18.33 -8.15
N PRO A 177 24.15 -18.02 -8.10
CA PRO A 177 24.66 -16.76 -8.63
C PRO A 177 24.57 -16.74 -10.17
N PRO A 178 24.25 -15.59 -10.79
CA PRO A 178 24.25 -15.47 -12.24
C PRO A 178 25.62 -15.80 -12.84
N ALA A 179 25.64 -16.60 -13.91
CA ALA A 179 26.88 -16.95 -14.61
C ALA A 179 26.64 -17.12 -16.11
N ARG A 180 27.71 -17.02 -16.91
CA ARG A 180 27.70 -17.27 -18.36
C ARG A 180 26.58 -16.53 -19.10
N PHE A 181 26.52 -15.22 -18.94
CA PHE A 181 25.50 -14.33 -19.55
C PHE A 181 24.06 -14.62 -19.12
N GLY A 182 23.85 -15.34 -18.01
CA GLY A 182 22.52 -15.47 -17.40
C GLY A 182 22.06 -14.17 -16.74
N ASP A 183 20.75 -14.05 -16.59
CA ASP A 183 20.11 -12.84 -16.11
C ASP A 183 20.40 -12.57 -14.62
N LEU A 184 20.41 -11.31 -14.22
CA LEU A 184 20.51 -10.91 -12.80
C LEU A 184 19.18 -11.16 -12.08
N CYS A 185 19.22 -11.26 -10.75
CA CYS A 185 18.01 -11.39 -9.96
C CYS A 185 17.10 -10.17 -10.08
N PHE A 186 15.81 -10.39 -10.30
CA PHE A 186 14.80 -9.35 -10.36
C PHE A 186 14.11 -9.14 -9.00
N GLY A 187 13.91 -7.88 -8.61
CA GLY A 187 13.28 -7.47 -7.35
C GLY A 187 14.27 -6.89 -6.32
N ASP A 188 13.77 -6.60 -5.12
CA ASP A 188 14.56 -5.89 -4.10
C ASP A 188 15.50 -6.83 -3.33
N SER A 189 16.73 -6.39 -3.07
CA SER A 189 17.70 -7.08 -2.21
C SER A 189 17.57 -6.70 -0.72
N LEU A 190 16.72 -5.72 -0.42
CA LEU A 190 16.54 -5.14 0.91
C LEU A 190 15.04 -5.01 1.22
N ASP A 191 14.64 -5.43 2.41
CA ASP A 191 13.25 -5.43 2.88
C ASP A 191 13.15 -4.73 4.24
N TYR A 192 12.07 -4.00 4.46
CA TYR A 192 11.83 -3.17 5.64
C TYR A 192 10.50 -3.50 6.27
N ARG A 193 10.43 -3.51 7.60
CA ARG A 193 9.16 -3.58 8.33
C ARG A 193 9.18 -2.72 9.58
N MET A 194 8.00 -2.34 10.03
CA MET A 194 7.83 -1.67 11.32
C MET A 194 7.96 -2.67 12.48
N CYS A 195 8.51 -2.20 13.59
CA CYS A 195 8.53 -2.89 14.88
C CYS A 195 7.95 -1.96 15.96
N MET A 196 7.31 -2.55 16.97
CA MET A 196 6.78 -1.82 18.11
C MET A 196 7.31 -2.44 19.40
N ILE A 197 8.05 -1.64 20.18
CA ILE A 197 8.54 -2.05 21.50
C ILE A 197 7.74 -1.29 22.57
N GLN A 198 7.13 -2.03 23.50
CA GLN A 198 6.34 -1.44 24.58
C GLN A 198 7.24 -0.80 25.65
N GLY A 199 6.70 0.15 26.43
CA GLY A 199 7.39 0.74 27.57
C GLY A 199 8.10 2.09 27.32
N CYS A 200 7.67 2.87 26.34
CA CYS A 200 8.10 4.28 26.30
C CYS A 200 7.50 5.05 27.47
N SER A 201 8.33 5.86 28.13
CA SER A 201 7.84 6.90 29.04
C SER A 201 7.42 8.12 28.23
N ASP A 202 6.14 8.49 28.32
CA ASP A 202 5.65 9.77 27.81
C ASP A 202 6.02 10.89 28.78
N GLY A 203 6.30 12.07 28.24
CA GLY A 203 6.72 13.24 29.00
C GLY A 203 5.59 13.81 29.84
N GLY A 204 5.87 14.05 31.12
CA GLY A 204 4.96 14.73 32.03
C GLY A 204 5.52 16.07 32.51
N TRP A 205 4.63 17.05 32.65
CA TRP A 205 5.01 18.36 33.19
C TRP A 205 5.41 18.24 34.66
N ALA A 206 6.57 18.79 35.00
CA ALA A 206 6.90 19.10 36.38
C ALA A 206 5.96 20.17 36.95
N THR A 207 5.98 20.33 38.27
CA THR A 207 5.27 21.44 38.93
C THR A 207 5.77 22.77 38.39
N TRP A 208 4.85 23.72 38.20
CA TRP A 208 5.19 25.09 37.85
C TRP A 208 6.20 25.69 38.82
N SER A 209 7.13 26.49 38.30
CA SER A 209 7.96 27.38 39.10
C SER A 209 7.09 28.35 39.90
N LEU A 210 7.69 28.95 40.93
CA LEU A 210 7.10 30.13 41.54
C LEU A 210 6.97 31.25 40.49
N TRP A 211 6.00 32.13 40.70
CA TRP A 211 5.85 33.34 39.92
C TRP A 211 7.06 34.25 40.13
N SER A 212 7.56 34.83 39.04
CA SER A 212 8.58 35.88 39.12
C SER A 212 8.03 37.10 39.85
N SER A 213 8.94 37.97 40.33
CA SER A 213 8.57 39.33 40.70
C SER A 213 7.85 40.04 39.55
N CYS A 214 6.97 40.98 39.90
CA CYS A 214 6.28 41.78 38.89
C CYS A 214 7.29 42.65 38.12
N SER A 215 7.14 42.74 36.80
CA SER A 215 8.00 43.60 35.97
C SER A 215 7.87 45.09 36.29
N ALA A 216 6.76 45.50 36.92
CA ALA A 216 6.51 46.87 37.37
C ALA A 216 5.92 46.87 38.78
N THR A 217 6.16 47.95 39.53
CA THR A 217 5.62 48.14 40.88
C THR A 217 4.28 48.89 40.89
N CYS A 218 3.94 49.57 39.80
CA CYS A 218 2.69 50.31 39.58
C CYS A 218 2.48 50.51 38.06
N ASP A 219 1.33 51.05 37.65
CA ASP A 219 0.89 51.25 36.26
C ASP A 219 0.77 49.97 35.41
N GLY A 220 0.70 48.80 36.06
CA GLY A 220 0.54 47.50 35.40
C GLY A 220 1.88 46.88 34.98
N GLY A 221 2.15 45.69 35.51
CA GLY A 221 3.27 44.84 35.12
C GLY A 221 2.83 43.40 34.84
N THR A 222 3.78 42.57 34.45
CA THR A 222 3.59 41.14 34.20
C THR A 222 4.51 40.32 35.09
N SER A 223 3.98 39.18 35.55
CA SER A 223 4.74 38.17 36.26
C SER A 223 4.66 36.88 35.45
N GLN A 224 5.77 36.16 35.35
CA GLN A 224 5.91 34.96 34.54
C GLN A 224 6.30 33.76 35.42
N ARG A 225 5.89 32.56 35.01
CA ARG A 225 6.38 31.29 35.54
C ARG A 225 6.63 30.30 34.41
N TYR A 226 7.43 29.27 34.68
CA TYR A 226 7.80 28.24 33.72
C TYR A 226 7.63 26.83 34.33
N ARG A 227 7.62 25.82 33.47
CA ARG A 227 7.65 24.40 33.85
C ARG A 227 8.45 23.60 32.84
N GLU A 228 9.05 22.51 33.29
CA GLU A 228 9.87 21.64 32.45
C GLU A 228 9.20 20.28 32.25
N CYS A 229 9.52 19.62 31.13
CA CYS A 229 8.97 18.31 30.78
C CYS A 229 9.84 17.19 31.37
N THR A 230 9.82 17.07 32.69
CA THR A 230 10.76 16.19 33.43
C THR A 230 10.09 15.25 34.42
N ASN A 231 8.76 15.23 34.52
CA ASN A 231 8.02 14.42 35.50
C ASN A 231 6.91 13.56 34.88
N PRO A 232 7.25 12.43 34.22
CA PRO A 232 8.60 11.95 33.96
C PRO A 232 9.20 12.57 32.68
N SER A 233 10.52 12.49 32.52
CA SER A 233 11.16 12.87 31.25
C SER A 233 10.74 11.89 30.14
N PRO A 234 10.41 12.39 28.93
CA PRO A 234 10.05 11.54 27.80
C PRO A 234 11.24 10.70 27.35
N SER A 235 10.99 9.45 27.00
CA SER A 235 11.93 8.63 26.25
C SER A 235 12.17 9.24 24.85
N PRO A 236 13.26 8.89 24.13
CA PRO A 236 13.53 9.44 22.80
C PRO A 236 12.39 9.26 21.79
N TYR A 237 11.55 8.22 21.99
CA TYR A 237 10.39 7.90 21.17
C TYR A 237 9.05 8.04 21.93
N GLY A 238 9.09 8.57 23.16
CA GLY A 238 7.89 8.88 23.93
C GLY A 238 7.26 10.20 23.49
N GLN A 239 5.98 10.40 23.80
CA GLN A 239 5.29 11.65 23.49
C GLN A 239 5.89 12.79 24.33
N GLN A 240 6.08 13.95 23.69
CA GLN A 240 6.50 15.17 24.40
C GLN A 240 5.33 15.77 25.18
N CYS A 241 5.64 16.59 26.20
CA CYS A 241 4.61 17.22 27.00
C CYS A 241 3.72 18.15 26.16
N HIS A 242 2.39 17.99 26.29
CA HIS A 242 1.42 18.82 25.58
C HIS A 242 1.06 20.09 26.35
N GLY A 243 1.05 21.25 25.67
CA GLY A 243 0.66 22.55 26.22
C GLY A 243 1.84 23.52 26.43
N PRO A 244 1.58 24.73 26.94
CA PRO A 244 2.62 25.75 27.10
C PRO A 244 3.56 25.41 28.27
N ASN A 245 4.85 25.74 28.12
CA ASN A 245 5.86 25.64 29.17
C ASN A 245 6.05 26.94 29.97
N SER A 246 5.32 28.00 29.61
CA SER A 246 5.34 29.30 30.28
C SER A 246 3.93 29.86 30.44
N ASP A 247 3.74 30.65 31.49
CA ASP A 247 2.46 31.26 31.83
C ASP A 247 2.69 32.67 32.40
N PHE A 248 1.72 33.56 32.19
CA PHE A 248 1.82 34.98 32.51
C PHE A 248 0.58 35.47 33.24
N LYS A 249 0.78 36.40 34.18
CA LYS A 249 -0.32 37.14 34.82
C LYS A 249 0.01 38.61 34.93
N VAL A 250 -1.04 39.44 34.90
CA VAL A 250 -0.94 40.87 35.20
C VAL A 250 -0.81 41.07 36.70
N CYS A 251 0.02 42.02 37.11
CA CYS A 251 0.26 42.40 38.49
C CYS A 251 0.45 43.92 38.60
N SER A 252 0.44 44.44 39.83
CA SER A 252 0.73 45.86 40.11
C SER A 252 -0.12 46.86 39.31
N ILE A 253 -1.44 46.65 39.28
CA ILE A 253 -2.39 47.46 38.48
C ILE A 253 -2.67 48.86 39.05
N PHE A 254 -2.13 49.18 40.23
CA PHE A 254 -2.37 50.48 40.85
C PHE A 254 -1.54 51.56 40.17
N PRO A 255 -2.12 52.76 39.97
CA PRO A 255 -1.42 53.83 39.29
C PRO A 255 -0.19 54.29 40.09
N CYS A 256 0.90 54.60 39.39
CA CYS A 256 2.06 55.24 39.99
C CYS A 256 1.67 56.68 40.37
N GLN A 257 1.24 56.93 41.61
CA GLN A 257 0.96 58.30 42.02
C GLN A 257 2.26 59.08 42.20
N PRO A 258 2.46 60.21 41.49
CA PRO A 258 3.43 61.21 41.93
C PRO A 258 2.92 61.87 43.23
N PRO A 259 3.79 62.42 44.09
CA PRO A 259 3.34 63.15 45.27
C PRO A 259 2.53 64.39 44.84
N VAL A 260 1.21 64.34 45.01
CA VAL A 260 0.34 65.51 44.85
C VAL A 260 0.64 66.46 46.01
N ARG A 261 1.38 67.54 45.76
CA ARG A 261 1.48 68.65 46.71
C ARG A 261 0.21 69.47 46.57
N LEU A 262 -0.80 69.15 47.38
CA LEU A 262 -2.00 69.97 47.55
C LEU A 262 -1.60 71.25 48.29
N THR A 263 -1.05 72.23 47.56
CA THR A 263 -0.75 73.56 48.12
C THR A 263 -1.94 74.49 48.02
N ASP A 264 -3.01 74.10 47.33
CA ASP A 264 -4.25 74.84 47.28
C ASP A 264 -5.47 73.93 47.10
N GLY A 265 -6.64 74.41 47.50
CA GLY A 265 -7.89 73.68 47.37
C GLY A 265 -8.93 74.07 48.42
N ARG A 266 -10.10 73.44 48.33
CA ARG A 266 -11.17 73.53 49.32
C ARG A 266 -10.71 72.92 50.65
N PHE A 267 -11.00 73.61 51.76
CA PHE A 267 -10.72 73.05 53.08
C PHE A 267 -11.91 72.23 53.59
N GLU A 268 -11.65 70.99 53.95
CA GLU A 268 -12.64 70.07 54.52
C GLU A 268 -12.16 69.64 55.91
N ILE A 269 -13.09 69.57 56.87
CA ILE A 269 -12.82 69.18 58.24
C ILE A 269 -13.65 67.95 58.62
N PHE A 270 -13.03 67.02 59.34
CA PHE A 270 -13.67 65.79 59.79
C PHE A 270 -14.11 65.90 61.24
N ILE A 271 -15.43 65.90 61.46
CA ILE A 271 -16.03 65.98 62.81
C ILE A 271 -17.10 64.89 62.95
N ASN A 272 -17.15 64.24 64.11
CA ASN A 272 -18.16 63.22 64.44
C ASN A 272 -18.32 62.11 63.40
N GLY A 273 -17.23 61.71 62.73
CA GLY A 273 -17.24 60.61 61.77
C GLY A 273 -17.59 61.00 60.33
N GLN A 274 -17.77 62.29 60.02
CA GLN A 274 -18.17 62.76 58.70
C GLN A 274 -17.39 64.01 58.26
N TRP A 275 -16.99 64.02 56.98
CA TRP A 275 -16.38 65.18 56.33
C TRP A 275 -17.41 66.27 56.08
N GLY A 276 -17.02 67.52 56.32
CA GLY A 276 -17.81 68.70 56.03
C GLY A 276 -16.95 69.91 55.73
N THR A 277 -17.59 71.01 55.36
CA THR A 277 -16.92 72.26 54.98
C THR A 277 -16.94 73.28 56.12
N VAL A 278 -16.19 74.36 55.95
CA VAL A 278 -16.14 75.51 56.86
C VAL A 278 -16.65 76.73 56.10
N CYS A 279 -17.52 77.51 56.72
CA CYS A 279 -18.03 78.74 56.12
C CYS A 279 -16.96 79.85 56.12
N ASP A 280 -16.96 80.68 55.08
CA ASP A 280 -16.04 81.81 54.90
C ASP A 280 -16.42 83.05 55.73
N ASP A 281 -17.61 83.08 56.33
CA ASP A 281 -18.05 84.13 57.26
C ASP A 281 -17.02 84.32 58.39
N HIS A 282 -16.41 85.50 58.43
CA HIS A 282 -15.33 85.91 59.35
C HIS A 282 -14.04 85.07 59.28
N PHE A 283 -13.92 84.12 58.35
CA PHE A 283 -12.75 83.28 58.19
C PHE A 283 -11.63 84.05 57.48
N ASP A 284 -10.58 84.42 58.23
CA ASP A 284 -9.48 85.24 57.75
C ASP A 284 -8.15 84.48 57.59
N THR A 285 -7.06 85.22 57.35
CA THR A 285 -5.70 84.68 57.22
C THR A 285 -5.22 83.95 58.48
N ASN A 286 -5.69 84.31 59.67
CA ASN A 286 -5.36 83.59 60.90
C ASN A 286 -6.04 82.22 60.91
N GLY A 287 -7.30 82.15 60.46
CA GLY A 287 -8.01 80.90 60.21
C GLY A 287 -7.29 80.03 59.18
N ALA A 288 -6.86 80.61 58.06
CA ALA A 288 -6.08 79.92 57.04
C ALA A 288 -4.74 79.37 57.58
N THR A 289 -4.08 80.12 58.46
CA THR A 289 -2.82 79.71 59.09
C THR A 289 -3.02 78.48 59.98
N VAL A 290 -4.08 78.45 60.79
CA VAL A 290 -4.43 77.31 61.65
C VAL A 290 -4.81 76.10 60.78
N ALA A 291 -5.62 76.30 59.74
CA ALA A 291 -6.03 75.24 58.83
C ALA A 291 -4.85 74.62 58.04
N CYS A 292 -3.95 75.45 57.49
CA CYS A 292 -2.73 74.96 56.85
C CYS A 292 -1.81 74.19 57.81
N ARG A 293 -1.77 74.62 59.09
CA ARG A 293 -1.04 73.91 60.15
C ARG A 293 -1.67 72.54 60.47
N MET A 294 -3.00 72.45 60.52
CA MET A 294 -3.73 71.19 60.70
C MET A 294 -3.45 70.19 59.57
N LEU A 295 -3.14 70.67 58.36
CA LEU A 295 -2.75 69.86 57.21
C LEU A 295 -1.25 69.53 57.16
N GLU A 296 -0.47 69.97 58.16
CA GLU A 296 1.00 69.86 58.20
C GLU A 296 1.69 70.53 57.00
N LEU A 297 1.07 71.58 56.45
CA LEU A 297 1.59 72.37 55.32
C LEU A 297 2.26 73.66 55.81
N ARG A 298 3.07 74.27 54.94
CA ARG A 298 3.71 75.55 55.23
C ARG A 298 2.67 76.66 55.35
N THR A 299 2.83 77.49 56.39
CA THR A 299 1.89 78.57 56.70
C THR A 299 2.40 79.95 56.29
N ALA A 300 3.60 80.05 55.70
CA ALA A 300 4.25 81.34 55.42
C ALA A 300 3.44 82.22 54.46
N ASN A 301 2.70 81.59 53.54
CA ASN A 301 1.76 82.26 52.63
C ASN A 301 0.33 81.70 52.73
N ALA A 302 -0.08 81.26 53.93
CA ALA A 302 -1.45 80.80 54.17
C ALA A 302 -2.43 81.93 53.82
N ARG A 303 -3.40 81.66 52.94
CA ARG A 303 -4.45 82.63 52.59
C ARG A 303 -5.73 81.93 52.20
N VAL A 304 -6.83 82.65 52.35
CA VAL A 304 -8.16 82.24 51.89
C VAL A 304 -8.28 82.51 50.39
N ILE A 305 -8.89 81.59 49.68
CA ILE A 305 -9.24 81.70 48.26
C ILE A 305 -10.69 81.24 48.06
N ASP A 306 -11.30 81.64 46.97
CA ASP A 306 -12.57 81.05 46.52
C ASP A 306 -12.32 79.58 46.15
N PRO A 307 -12.97 78.60 46.80
CA PRO A 307 -12.74 77.20 46.48
C PRO A 307 -13.40 76.83 45.14
N PRO A 308 -12.85 75.84 44.42
CA PRO A 308 -13.55 75.23 43.29
C PRO A 308 -14.91 74.69 43.74
N ALA A 309 -15.96 74.81 42.92
CA ALA A 309 -17.32 74.36 43.26
C ALA A 309 -17.33 72.95 43.90
N GLY A 310 -17.85 72.87 45.13
CA GLY A 310 -17.81 71.66 45.95
C GLY A 310 -19.09 70.83 45.88
N PRO A 311 -19.05 69.59 46.39
CA PRO A 311 -20.23 68.73 46.44
C PRO A 311 -21.29 69.31 47.38
N SER A 312 -22.47 69.61 46.85
CA SER A 312 -23.60 70.25 47.55
C SER A 312 -24.30 69.40 48.63
N GLY A 313 -23.73 68.25 48.99
CA GLY A 313 -24.31 67.28 49.92
C GLY A 313 -23.50 67.07 51.21
N MET A 314 -22.46 67.87 51.44
CA MET A 314 -21.68 67.80 52.68
C MET A 314 -22.28 68.72 53.76
N PRO A 315 -22.17 68.38 55.06
CA PRO A 315 -22.52 69.32 56.13
C PRO A 315 -21.53 70.49 56.16
N ILE A 316 -21.98 71.69 56.53
CA ILE A 316 -21.10 72.80 56.92
C ILE A 316 -20.94 72.71 58.43
N TRP A 317 -19.71 72.46 58.89
CA TRP A 317 -19.45 72.16 60.30
C TRP A 317 -19.19 73.39 61.16
N LEU A 318 -18.53 74.40 60.61
CA LEU A 318 -18.10 75.58 61.34
C LEU A 318 -18.52 76.85 60.60
N ASP A 319 -18.87 77.87 61.37
CA ASP A 319 -19.39 79.16 60.94
C ASP A 319 -18.94 80.25 61.94
N ASP A 320 -18.76 81.47 61.44
CA ASP A 320 -18.15 82.62 62.15
C ASP A 320 -16.83 82.26 62.84
N VAL A 321 -15.90 81.59 62.14
CA VAL A 321 -14.65 81.12 62.74
C VAL A 321 -13.63 82.26 62.84
N VAL A 322 -13.31 82.67 64.06
CA VAL A 322 -12.35 83.75 64.35
C VAL A 322 -11.17 83.19 65.15
N CYS A 323 -10.02 83.08 64.48
CA CYS A 323 -8.77 82.59 65.07
C CYS A 323 -7.79 83.71 65.38
N LYS A 324 -6.91 83.50 66.36
CA LYS A 324 -5.74 84.36 66.66
C LYS A 324 -4.51 83.96 65.83
N GLY A 325 -4.53 82.78 65.21
CA GLY A 325 -3.49 82.27 64.31
C GLY A 325 -2.51 81.30 64.98
N ASN A 326 -2.57 81.15 66.30
CA ASN A 326 -1.71 80.28 67.10
C ASN A 326 -2.41 79.02 67.63
N GLU A 327 -3.70 78.87 67.37
CA GLU A 327 -4.48 77.67 67.69
C GLU A 327 -3.95 76.44 66.95
N HIS A 328 -4.13 75.25 67.55
CA HIS A 328 -3.72 73.99 66.92
C HIS A 328 -4.80 73.41 66.01
N THR A 329 -6.06 73.74 66.29
CA THR A 329 -7.22 73.33 65.50
C THR A 329 -8.23 74.46 65.40
N LEU A 330 -9.03 74.48 64.32
CA LEU A 330 -10.13 75.44 64.17
C LEU A 330 -11.19 75.31 65.28
N LEU A 331 -11.25 74.17 65.98
CA LEU A 331 -12.16 73.95 67.11
C LEU A 331 -11.73 74.69 68.40
N GLU A 332 -10.52 75.25 68.42
CA GLU A 332 -10.03 76.10 69.52
C GLU A 332 -10.29 77.59 69.25
N CYS A 333 -10.63 77.95 68.02
CA CYS A 333 -10.99 79.32 67.64
C CYS A 333 -12.38 79.67 68.15
N ASP A 334 -12.71 80.96 68.22
CA ASP A 334 -14.09 81.35 68.50
C ASP A 334 -14.95 81.00 67.28
N HIS A 335 -16.06 80.30 67.49
CA HIS A 335 -16.94 79.82 66.42
C HIS A 335 -18.33 79.49 66.96
N ARG A 336 -19.33 79.44 66.08
CA ARG A 336 -20.69 78.99 66.47
C ARG A 336 -20.73 77.50 66.85
N HIS A 337 -21.82 77.04 67.46
CA HIS A 337 -21.98 75.60 67.72
C HIS A 337 -21.78 74.75 66.46
N ILE A 338 -21.10 73.61 66.59
CA ILE A 338 -20.78 72.72 65.48
C ILE A 338 -22.08 72.34 64.73
N GLY A 339 -22.09 72.53 63.41
CA GLY A 339 -23.23 72.25 62.54
C GLY A 339 -24.35 73.30 62.59
N TYR A 340 -24.19 74.37 63.35
CA TYR A 340 -25.12 75.51 63.38
C TYR A 340 -24.55 76.66 62.53
N HIS A 341 -25.15 76.87 61.36
CA HIS A 341 -24.71 77.88 60.39
C HIS A 341 -25.90 78.46 59.62
N ASN A 342 -25.70 79.63 58.99
CA ASN A 342 -26.64 80.17 57.99
C ASN A 342 -26.06 80.20 56.57
N CYS A 343 -24.89 79.58 56.37
CA CYS A 343 -24.18 79.53 55.09
C CYS A 343 -24.73 78.49 54.11
N ILE A 344 -24.39 78.69 52.83
CA ILE A 344 -24.56 77.72 51.73
C ILE A 344 -23.18 77.44 51.11
N HIS A 345 -23.02 76.33 50.39
CA HIS A 345 -21.72 75.88 49.85
C HIS A 345 -21.02 76.80 48.84
N THR A 346 -21.65 77.91 48.46
CA THR A 346 -20.95 78.98 47.72
C THR A 346 -20.02 79.80 48.61
N GLY A 347 -20.26 79.81 49.93
CA GLY A 347 -19.42 80.45 50.95
C GLY A 347 -18.59 79.44 51.74
N ASP A 348 -18.11 78.38 51.09
CA ASP A 348 -17.16 77.47 51.74
C ASP A 348 -15.74 78.04 51.64
N VAL A 349 -14.87 77.67 52.57
CA VAL A 349 -13.47 78.11 52.59
C VAL A 349 -12.60 77.32 51.60
N GLY A 350 -11.86 78.04 50.77
CA GLY A 350 -10.68 77.55 50.05
C GLY A 350 -9.39 78.11 50.65
N LEU A 351 -8.31 77.36 50.54
CA LEU A 351 -7.00 77.73 51.09
C LEU A 351 -5.89 77.57 50.07
N VAL A 352 -4.83 78.35 50.26
CA VAL A 352 -3.50 78.10 49.70
C VAL A 352 -2.52 78.01 50.87
N CYS A 353 -1.74 76.94 50.93
CA CYS A 353 -0.67 76.70 51.90
C CYS A 353 0.67 76.59 51.16
N ALA A 354 1.59 77.54 51.39
CA ALA A 354 2.87 77.60 50.67
C ALA A 354 4.02 78.16 51.52
#